data_AF-L0A8P7-F1
#
_entry.id   AF-L0A8P7-F1
#
_cell.length_a   1.000
_cell.length_b   1.000
_cell.length_c   1.000
_cell.angle_alpha   90.00
_cell.angle_beta   90.00
_cell.angle_gamma   90.00
#
_symmetry.space_group_name_H-M   'P 1'
#
loop_
_entity.id
_entity.type
_entity.pdbx_description
1 polymer ?
#
loop_
_entity_poly.entity_id
_entity_poly.type
_entity_poly.pdbx_seq_one_letter_code
_entity_poly.pdbx_strand_id
1 'polypeptide(L)'
;MREMPISTEDQSRKKLIDNIRAKIFKEYEDIQSSLVDESGLSVTTALDDFDIEKLVLDVLEEAKSPISWRDLKVIFQGIVGEDRLRRILSGLKAKNEIAELTHTRYSLPKYVPQDELNKVKNPVVMRKFEESSEEDTN
;
A
#
# COMPACT_ATOMS: atom_id res chain seq x y z
N MET A 1 -24.24 26.22 12.24
CA MET A 1 -22.97 25.77 11.65
C MET A 1 -23.21 25.56 10.16
N ARG A 2 -22.46 26.25 9.28
CA ARG A 2 -22.52 25.97 7.83
C ARG A 2 -21.56 24.80 7.58
N GLU A 3 -22.08 23.65 7.18
CA GLU A 3 -21.25 22.59 6.62
C GLU A 3 -20.62 23.14 5.34
N MET A 4 -19.30 23.33 5.34
CA MET A 4 -18.58 23.71 4.13
C MET A 4 -18.53 22.49 3.20
N PRO A 5 -18.86 22.64 1.91
CA PRO A 5 -18.77 21.55 0.96
C PRO A 5 -17.32 21.10 0.82
N ILE A 6 -17.09 19.80 0.98
CA ILE A 6 -15.80 19.13 0.73
C ILE A 6 -15.39 19.44 -0.72
N SER A 7 -14.12 19.85 -0.92
CA SER A 7 -13.59 20.21 -2.24
C SER A 7 -13.71 19.06 -3.24
N THR A 8 -13.84 19.36 -4.54
CA THR A 8 -13.96 18.34 -5.61
C THR A 8 -12.77 17.37 -5.62
N GLU A 9 -11.59 17.84 -5.23
CA GLU A 9 -10.35 17.05 -5.13
C GLU A 9 -10.41 16.06 -3.96
N ASP A 10 -10.89 16.50 -2.79
CA ASP A 10 -11.10 15.64 -1.63
C ASP A 10 -12.14 14.55 -1.89
N GLN A 11 -13.22 14.87 -2.63
CA GLN A 11 -14.21 13.87 -3.03
C GLN A 11 -13.63 12.82 -3.99
N SER A 12 -12.79 13.25 -4.91
CA SER A 12 -12.16 12.36 -5.90
C SER A 12 -11.16 11.43 -5.22
N ARG A 13 -10.37 11.95 -4.29
CA ARG A 13 -9.45 11.17 -3.46
C ARG A 13 -10.21 10.16 -2.59
N LYS A 14 -11.30 10.59 -1.93
CA LYS A 14 -12.11 9.68 -1.12
C LYS A 14 -12.65 8.50 -1.94
N LYS A 15 -13.21 8.77 -3.12
CA LYS A 15 -13.69 7.71 -4.03
C LYS A 15 -12.57 6.75 -4.45
N LEU A 16 -11.37 7.26 -4.72
CA LEU A 16 -10.20 6.43 -5.03
C LEU A 16 -9.88 5.50 -3.85
N ILE A 17 -9.78 6.03 -2.64
CA ILE A 17 -9.49 5.24 -1.43
C ILE A 17 -10.57 4.19 -1.16
N ASP A 18 -11.84 4.55 -1.32
CA ASP A 18 -12.96 3.61 -1.15
C ASP A 18 -12.91 2.47 -2.19
N ASN A 19 -12.57 2.78 -3.43
CA ASN A 19 -12.41 1.78 -4.50
C ASN A 19 -11.23 0.84 -4.24
N ILE A 20 -10.07 1.38 -3.85
CA ILE A 20 -8.88 0.58 -3.49
C ILE A 20 -9.23 -0.33 -2.31
N ARG A 21 -9.88 0.22 -1.28
CA ARG A 21 -10.31 -0.56 -0.12
C ARG A 21 -11.21 -1.72 -0.52
N ALA A 22 -12.21 -1.50 -1.36
CA ALA A 22 -13.11 -2.56 -1.80
C ALA A 22 -12.36 -3.68 -2.54
N LYS A 23 -11.40 -3.32 -3.41
CA LYS A 23 -10.56 -4.28 -4.13
C LYS A 23 -9.70 -5.12 -3.18
N ILE A 24 -9.02 -4.47 -2.24
CA ILE A 24 -8.10 -5.13 -1.29
C ILE A 24 -8.85 -5.99 -0.29
N PHE A 25 -10.03 -5.56 0.13
CA PHE A 25 -10.89 -6.35 1.00
C PHE A 25 -11.34 -7.65 0.32
N LYS A 26 -11.67 -7.58 -0.98
CA LYS A 26 -11.98 -8.77 -1.76
C LYS A 26 -10.77 -9.71 -1.89
N GLU A 27 -9.60 -9.18 -2.23
CA GLU A 27 -8.36 -9.98 -2.31
C GLU A 27 -8.04 -10.67 -0.97
N TYR A 28 -8.23 -9.95 0.14
CA TYR A 28 -8.12 -10.51 1.49
C TYR A 28 -9.09 -11.68 1.73
N GLU A 29 -10.37 -11.55 1.35
CA GLU A 29 -11.36 -12.63 1.47
C GLU A 29 -11.00 -13.84 0.60
N ASP A 30 -10.52 -13.61 -0.63
CA ASP A 30 -10.10 -14.66 -1.55
C ASP A 30 -8.90 -15.45 -1.00
N ILE A 31 -7.89 -14.75 -0.43
CA ILE A 31 -6.76 -15.39 0.26
C ILE A 31 -7.25 -16.21 1.45
N GLN A 32 -8.14 -15.66 2.29
CA GLN A 32 -8.67 -16.38 3.44
C GLN A 32 -9.45 -17.63 3.04
N SER A 33 -10.25 -17.55 1.98
CA SER A 33 -11.03 -18.68 1.46
C SER A 33 -10.13 -19.81 0.95
N SER A 34 -9.00 -19.46 0.33
CA SER A 34 -8.04 -20.45 -0.21
C SER A 34 -7.30 -21.25 0.86
N LEU A 35 -7.30 -20.78 2.12
CA LEU A 35 -6.68 -21.44 3.27
C LEU A 35 -7.59 -22.48 3.94
N VAL A 36 -8.85 -22.60 3.51
CA VAL A 36 -9.79 -23.61 4.01
C VAL A 36 -9.58 -24.93 3.25
N ASP A 37 -8.92 -25.88 3.91
CA ASP A 37 -8.63 -27.22 3.38
C ASP A 37 -9.91 -28.06 3.19
N GLU A 38 -9.88 -29.00 2.23
CA GLU A 38 -10.98 -29.91 1.82
C GLU A 38 -11.51 -30.82 2.95
N SER A 39 -10.88 -30.76 4.13
CA SER A 39 -11.18 -31.54 5.33
C SER A 39 -12.30 -30.95 6.21
N GLY A 40 -12.91 -29.82 5.82
CA GLY A 40 -14.07 -29.24 6.52
C GLY A 40 -13.74 -28.63 7.89
N LEU A 41 -12.45 -28.46 8.20
CA LEU A 41 -11.99 -27.76 9.39
C LEU A 41 -11.80 -26.28 9.04
N SER A 42 -12.76 -25.43 9.41
CA SER A 42 -12.65 -23.98 9.24
C SER A 42 -11.61 -23.41 10.20
N VAL A 43 -10.32 -23.50 9.86
CA VAL A 43 -9.30 -22.73 10.56
C VAL A 43 -9.34 -21.33 9.95
N THR A 44 -9.90 -20.36 10.67
CA THR A 44 -9.77 -18.95 10.31
C THR A 44 -8.31 -18.55 10.52
N THR A 45 -7.44 -18.88 9.57
CA THR A 45 -6.04 -18.48 9.62
C THR A 45 -5.97 -16.99 9.31
N ALA A 46 -5.44 -16.21 10.26
CA ALA A 46 -5.05 -14.84 9.98
C ALA A 46 -3.95 -14.84 8.91
N LEU A 47 -4.03 -13.93 7.94
CA LEU A 47 -2.98 -13.73 6.93
C LEU A 47 -1.62 -13.55 7.62
N ASP A 48 -0.57 -14.13 7.04
CA ASP A 48 0.78 -13.98 7.53
C ASP A 48 1.40 -12.63 7.11
N ASP A 49 2.62 -12.32 7.54
CA ASP A 49 3.25 -11.02 7.23
C ASP A 49 3.52 -10.87 5.71
N PHE A 50 3.73 -11.99 5.00
CA PHE A 50 4.02 -12.01 3.57
C PHE A 50 2.77 -11.71 2.74
N ASP A 51 1.62 -12.26 3.11
CA ASP A 51 0.34 -11.95 2.45
C ASP A 51 -0.02 -10.46 2.63
N ILE A 52 0.20 -9.91 3.83
CA ILE A 52 -0.04 -8.48 4.07
C ILE A 52 0.98 -7.61 3.32
N GLU A 53 2.25 -8.04 3.20
CA GLU A 53 3.25 -7.37 2.33
C GLU A 53 2.73 -7.23 0.90
N LYS A 54 2.20 -8.31 0.31
CA LYS A 54 1.60 -8.28 -1.05
C LYS A 54 0.44 -7.29 -1.15
N LEU A 55 -0.52 -7.36 -0.23
CA LEU A 55 -1.66 -6.44 -0.23
C LEU A 55 -1.20 -4.97 -0.12
N VAL A 56 -0.13 -4.68 0.63
CA VAL A 56 0.44 -3.32 0.70
C VAL A 56 1.00 -2.89 -0.65
N LEU A 57 1.73 -3.76 -1.34
CA LEU A 57 2.24 -3.46 -2.68
C LEU A 57 1.10 -3.25 -3.69
N ASP A 58 0.05 -4.08 -3.63
CA ASP A 58 -1.14 -3.94 -4.49
C ASP A 58 -1.87 -2.62 -4.26
N VAL A 59 -1.96 -2.15 -3.01
CA VAL A 59 -2.49 -0.82 -2.69
C VAL A 59 -1.69 0.27 -3.37
N LEU A 60 -0.36 0.22 -3.26
CA LEU A 60 0.51 1.25 -3.84
C LEU A 60 0.52 1.20 -5.37
N GLU A 61 0.37 0.00 -5.96
CA GLU A 61 0.23 -0.21 -7.39
C GLU A 61 -1.09 0.39 -7.92
N GLU A 62 -2.21 0.12 -7.24
CA GLU A 62 -3.52 0.64 -7.63
C GLU A 62 -3.60 2.17 -7.47
N ALA A 63 -2.95 2.70 -6.43
CA ALA A 63 -2.93 4.13 -6.15
C ALA A 63 -2.19 4.96 -7.21
N LYS A 64 -1.16 4.38 -7.83
CA LYS A 64 -0.28 5.02 -8.84
C LYS A 64 0.29 6.37 -8.41
N SER A 65 0.34 6.63 -7.10
CA SER A 65 0.74 7.91 -6.51
C SER A 65 1.04 7.73 -5.01
N PRO A 66 1.75 8.68 -4.37
CA PRO A 66 2.04 8.59 -2.94
C PRO A 66 0.78 8.62 -2.06
N ILE A 67 0.56 7.55 -1.30
CA ILE A 67 -0.54 7.42 -0.34
C ILE A 67 -0.07 7.77 1.07
N SER A 68 -0.91 8.46 1.83
CA SER A 68 -0.62 8.82 3.22
C SER A 68 -0.82 7.65 4.19
N TRP A 69 -0.11 7.66 5.32
CA TRP A 69 -0.36 6.73 6.43
C TRP A 69 -1.85 6.70 6.83
N ARG A 70 -2.51 7.86 6.85
CA ARG A 70 -3.94 7.94 7.19
C ARG A 70 -4.81 7.14 6.24
N ASP A 71 -4.54 7.24 4.94
CA ASP A 71 -5.29 6.53 3.90
C ASP A 71 -5.01 5.03 3.94
N LEU A 72 -3.74 4.61 4.13
CA LEU A 72 -3.39 3.20 4.33
C LEU A 72 -4.17 2.59 5.49
N LYS A 73 -4.27 3.31 6.61
CA LYS A 73 -5.07 2.86 7.76
C LYS A 73 -6.55 2.68 7.43
N VAL A 74 -7.11 3.57 6.61
CA VAL A 74 -8.50 3.43 6.14
C VAL A 74 -8.62 2.20 5.25
N ILE A 75 -7.69 1.95 4.34
CA ILE A 75 -7.73 0.80 3.44
C ILE A 75 -7.62 -0.52 4.21
N PHE A 76 -6.69 -0.60 5.17
CA PHE A 76 -6.40 -1.83 5.91
C PHE A 76 -7.25 -2.04 7.17
N GLN A 77 -8.18 -1.13 7.47
CA GLN A 77 -9.04 -1.25 8.64
C GLN A 77 -9.91 -2.52 8.53
N GLY A 78 -9.79 -3.40 9.52
CA GLY A 78 -10.47 -4.70 9.53
C GLY A 78 -9.70 -5.84 8.86
N ILE A 79 -8.54 -5.55 8.26
CA ILE A 79 -7.63 -6.54 7.65
C ILE A 79 -6.43 -6.79 8.58
N VAL A 80 -5.74 -5.71 8.99
CA VAL A 80 -4.53 -5.80 9.82
C VAL A 80 -4.44 -4.65 10.82
N GLY A 81 -3.85 -4.91 11.99
CA GLY A 81 -3.62 -3.88 13.01
C GLY A 81 -2.56 -2.85 12.60
N GLU A 82 -2.71 -1.60 13.08
CA GLU A 82 -1.82 -0.48 12.73
C GLU A 82 -0.34 -0.75 13.03
N ASP A 83 -0.03 -1.42 14.15
CA ASP A 83 1.35 -1.75 14.53
C ASP A 83 2.00 -2.73 13.56
N ARG A 84 1.27 -3.80 13.21
CA ARG A 84 1.71 -4.80 12.24
C ARG A 84 1.90 -4.19 10.85
N LEU A 85 0.97 -3.33 10.42
CA LEU A 85 1.12 -2.58 9.16
C LEU A 85 2.37 -1.68 9.17
N ARG A 86 2.67 -1.01 10.30
CA ARG A 86 3.88 -0.19 10.45
C ARG A 86 5.16 -1.03 10.36
N ARG A 87 5.19 -2.22 10.97
CA ARG A 87 6.31 -3.17 10.87
C ARG A 87 6.54 -3.60 9.41
N ILE A 88 5.47 -3.94 8.71
CA ILE A 88 5.52 -4.34 7.29
C ILE A 88 6.07 -3.22 6.41
N LEU A 89 5.55 -2.00 6.54
CA LEU A 89 6.09 -0.84 5.81
C LEU A 89 7.58 -0.61 6.12
N SER A 90 8.00 -0.83 7.36
CA SER A 90 9.41 -0.70 7.75
C SER A 90 10.28 -1.78 7.08
N GLY A 91 9.78 -3.00 6.95
CA GLY A 91 10.42 -4.10 6.22
C GLY A 91 10.57 -3.79 4.72
N LEU A 92 9.47 -3.41 4.06
CA LEU A 92 9.46 -3.04 2.63
C LEU A 92 10.43 -1.88 2.33
N LYS A 93 10.48 -0.89 3.22
CA LYS A 93 11.46 0.21 3.12
C LYS A 93 12.90 -0.28 3.21
N ALA A 94 13.20 -1.15 4.18
CA ALA A 94 14.54 -1.68 4.38
C ALA A 94 15.01 -2.53 3.19
N LYS A 95 14.09 -3.23 2.52
CA LYS A 95 14.31 -3.98 1.27
C LYS A 95 14.44 -3.08 0.03
N ASN A 96 14.20 -1.77 0.17
CA ASN A 96 14.10 -0.82 -0.93
C ASN A 96 13.03 -1.22 -1.96
N GLU A 97 11.88 -1.70 -1.51
CA GLU A 97 10.73 -2.02 -2.37
C GLU A 97 9.73 -0.86 -2.45
N ILE A 98 9.68 -0.02 -1.42
CA ILE A 98 8.81 1.17 -1.37
C ILE A 98 9.61 2.42 -0.99
N ALA A 99 9.19 3.57 -1.51
CA ALA A 99 9.69 4.87 -1.14
C ALA A 99 8.84 5.47 0.01
N GLU A 100 9.49 6.00 1.04
CA GLU A 100 8.84 6.88 2.02
C GLU A 100 9.16 8.34 1.70
N LEU A 101 8.13 9.18 1.59
CA LEU A 101 8.23 10.61 1.37
C LEU A 101 7.94 11.39 2.67
N THR A 102 8.09 12.72 2.60
CA THR A 102 7.65 13.64 3.66
C THR A 102 6.19 13.41 4.07
N HIS A 103 5.86 13.74 5.32
CA HIS A 103 4.51 13.58 5.90
C HIS A 103 3.98 12.14 5.90
N THR A 104 4.86 11.13 6.03
CA THR A 104 4.48 9.71 6.13
C THR A 104 3.64 9.25 4.93
N ARG A 105 4.09 9.61 3.73
CA ARG A 105 3.52 9.10 2.47
C ARG A 105 4.40 7.99 1.92
N TYR A 106 3.78 7.03 1.27
CA TYR A 106 4.43 5.84 0.72
C TYR A 106 4.03 5.67 -0.73
N SER A 107 4.96 5.22 -1.55
CA SER A 107 4.72 4.92 -2.96
C SER A 107 5.65 3.83 -3.45
N LEU A 108 5.30 3.21 -4.59
CA LEU A 108 6.29 2.46 -5.36
C LEU A 108 7.26 3.44 -6.03
N PRO A 109 8.54 3.09 -6.23
CA PRO A 109 9.54 3.99 -6.81
C PRO A 109 9.12 4.61 -8.15
N LYS A 110 8.51 3.80 -9.04
CA LYS A 110 7.99 4.22 -10.35
C LYS A 110 6.86 5.27 -10.29
N TYR A 111 6.22 5.43 -9.14
CA TYR A 111 5.09 6.36 -8.93
C TYR A 111 5.46 7.56 -8.04
N VAL A 112 6.74 7.72 -7.70
CA VAL A 112 7.24 8.93 -7.05
C VAL A 112 7.24 10.09 -8.07
N PRO A 113 6.55 11.21 -7.80
CA PRO A 113 6.58 12.37 -8.69
C PRO A 113 8.00 12.93 -8.82
N GLN A 114 8.39 13.36 -10.02
CA GLN A 114 9.75 13.85 -10.29
C GLN A 114 10.13 15.05 -9.41
N ASP A 115 9.17 15.93 -9.11
CA ASP A 115 9.34 17.10 -8.24
C ASP A 115 9.43 16.75 -6.75
N GLU A 116 9.22 15.48 -6.39
CA GLU A 116 9.30 14.98 -5.01
C GLU A 116 10.45 13.98 -4.79
N LEU A 117 11.28 13.71 -5.80
CA LEU A 117 12.42 12.78 -5.67
C LEU A 117 13.38 13.15 -4.53
N ASN A 118 13.63 14.45 -4.33
CA ASN A 118 14.46 14.96 -3.24
C ASN A 118 13.79 14.87 -1.84
N LYS A 119 12.50 14.55 -1.78
CA LYS A 119 11.73 14.36 -0.53
C LYS A 119 11.68 12.89 -0.09
N VAL A 120 12.24 11.97 -0.88
CA VAL A 120 12.33 10.55 -0.54
C VAL A 120 13.34 10.36 0.60
N LYS A 121 12.88 9.79 1.72
CA LYS A 121 13.69 9.58 2.93
C LYS A 121 14.66 8.41 2.81
N ASN A 122 14.40 7.45 1.93
CA ASN A 122 15.25 6.32 1.62
C ASN A 122 15.73 6.38 0.16
N PRO A 123 16.62 7.32 -0.22
CA PRO A 123 16.95 7.61 -1.61
C PRO A 123 17.60 6.43 -2.36
N VAL A 124 18.16 5.45 -1.64
CA VAL A 124 18.69 4.21 -2.22
C VAL A 124 17.63 3.45 -3.03
N VAL A 125 16.35 3.58 -2.65
CA VAL A 125 15.22 2.98 -3.38
C VAL A 125 15.13 3.45 -4.83
N MET A 126 15.43 4.72 -5.09
CA MET A 126 15.36 5.29 -6.43
C MET A 126 16.51 4.80 -7.29
N ARG A 127 17.72 4.72 -6.72
CA ARG A 127 18.91 4.18 -7.42
C ARG A 127 18.73 2.72 -7.82
N LYS A 128 18.27 1.89 -6.89
CA LYS A 128 17.98 0.47 -7.17
C LYS A 128 16.94 0.31 -8.28
N PHE A 129 15.93 1.17 -8.30
CA PHE A 129 14.92 1.17 -9.36
C PHE A 129 15.48 1.57 -10.72
N GLU A 130 16.31 2.61 -10.78
CA GLU A 130 17.03 3.03 -11.99
C GLU A 130 17.91 1.91 -12.54
N GLU A 131 18.74 1.30 -11.69
CA GLU A 131 19.61 0.16 -12.04
C GLU A 131 18.79 -1.03 -12.60
N SER A 132 17.70 -1.41 -11.94
CA SER A 132 16.84 -2.51 -12.42
C SER A 132 16.13 -2.21 -13.75
N SER A 133 15.82 -0.93 -14.03
CA SER A 133 15.16 -0.55 -15.28
C SER A 133 16.13 -0.57 -16.47
N GLU A 134 17.41 -0.35 -16.21
CA GLU A 134 18.46 -0.40 -17.23
C GLU A 134 18.82 -1.85 -17.62
N GLU A 135 18.76 -2.80 -16.68
CA GLU A 135 19.00 -4.23 -16.92
C GLU A 135 17.93 -4.88 -17.82
N ASP A 136 16.67 -4.46 -17.73
CA ASP A 136 15.58 -4.99 -18.58
C ASP A 136 15.65 -4.54 -20.05
N THR A 137 16.53 -3.57 -20.38
CA THR A 137 16.64 -2.96 -21.72
C THR A 137 17.85 -3.46 -22.52
N ASN A 138 18.66 -4.39 -21.97
CA ASN A 138 19.91 -4.89 -22.56
C ASN A 138 19.86 -6.40 -22.83
#